data_AF-A0A946ZCS2-F1
#
_entry.id   AF-A0A946ZCS2-F1
#
_cell.length_a   1.000
_cell.length_b   1.000
_cell.length_c   1.000
_cell.angle_alpha   90.00
_cell.angle_beta   90.00
_cell.angle_gamma   90.00
#
_symmetry.space_group_name_H-M   'P 1'
#
loop_
_entity.id
_entity.type
_entity.pdbx_description
1 polymer ?
#
loop_
_entity_poly.entity_id
_entity_poly.type
_entity_poly.pdbx_seq_one_letter_code
_entity_poly.pdbx_strand_id
1 'polypeptide(L)'
;MNLRSFLLTGILLVSFLAHGQKNIYESGRFQELSKDHKELAIIPFITHLDLDENISRQEYLKLEEREGYEVQNALETYFGRGKKRKKFSVDFQNIKNTNAILQQNSITYENIDTYTIKQLCKLLEVDGIISGNMDLTILLSKGVPTDFNFMDYITGKSDYGRIGIKVSDGATGKLLWKYEKEINKKSGRNTIELIDKMMKKATRRFPYEKQRQ
;
A
#
# COMPACT_ATOMS: atom_id res chain seq x y z
N MET A 1 -11.77 4.66 -52.89
CA MET A 1 -11.90 4.30 -51.46
C MET A 1 -12.23 5.59 -50.72
N ASN A 2 -13.45 5.72 -50.19
CA ASN A 2 -14.01 7.03 -49.84
C ASN A 2 -13.39 7.62 -48.58
N LEU A 3 -13.15 8.93 -48.55
CA LEU A 3 -12.59 9.67 -47.41
C LEU A 3 -13.40 9.43 -46.10
N ARG A 4 -14.71 9.17 -46.24
CA ARG A 4 -15.60 8.74 -45.15
C ARG A 4 -15.19 7.40 -44.52
N SER A 5 -14.74 6.46 -45.34
CA SER A 5 -14.27 5.14 -44.88
C SER A 5 -13.00 5.25 -44.04
N PHE A 6 -12.10 6.19 -44.39
CA PHE A 6 -10.86 6.46 -43.64
C PHE A 6 -11.10 7.14 -42.29
N LEU A 7 -12.07 8.06 -42.22
CA LEU A 7 -12.45 8.72 -40.96
C LEU A 7 -13.10 7.73 -39.97
N LEU A 8 -13.89 6.77 -40.46
CA LEU A 8 -14.51 5.74 -39.62
C LEU A 8 -13.50 4.73 -39.07
N THR A 9 -12.50 4.30 -39.85
CA THR A 9 -11.41 3.43 -39.34
C THR A 9 -10.49 4.15 -38.36
N GLY A 10 -10.23 5.45 -38.56
CA GLY A 10 -9.44 6.25 -37.62
C GLY A 10 -10.08 6.40 -36.23
N ILE A 11 -11.40 6.58 -36.17
CA ILE A 11 -12.16 6.72 -34.91
C ILE A 11 -12.22 5.37 -34.14
N LEU A 12 -12.26 4.24 -34.85
CA LEU A 12 -12.28 2.91 -34.23
C LEU A 12 -10.93 2.51 -33.59
N LEU A 13 -9.81 3.01 -34.12
CA LEU A 13 -8.46 2.73 -33.60
C LEU A 13 -8.11 3.55 -32.35
N VAL A 14 -8.66 4.76 -32.20
CA VAL A 14 -8.42 5.60 -31.01
C VAL A 14 -9.17 5.06 -29.77
N SER A 15 -10.27 4.34 -29.95
CA SER A 15 -11.09 3.83 -28.85
C SER A 15 -10.48 2.62 -28.12
N PHE A 16 -9.43 1.99 -28.68
CA PHE A 16 -8.73 0.87 -28.04
C PHE A 16 -7.54 1.28 -27.15
N LEU A 17 -7.10 2.53 -27.16
CA LEU A 17 -5.91 2.97 -26.41
C LEU A 17 -6.20 3.43 -24.96
N ALA A 18 -7.45 3.36 -24.50
CA ALA A 18 -7.86 3.83 -23.17
C ALA A 18 -8.03 2.72 -22.12
N HIS A 19 -7.30 1.59 -22.23
CA HIS A 19 -7.18 0.65 -21.11
C HIS A 19 -6.17 1.20 -20.08
N GLY A 20 -6.62 2.14 -19.26
CA GLY A 20 -5.89 2.53 -18.07
C GLY A 20 -5.76 1.34 -17.13
N GLN A 21 -4.54 0.92 -16.84
CA GLN A 21 -4.24 -0.14 -15.87
C GLN A 21 -4.97 0.17 -14.56
N LYS A 22 -5.93 -0.69 -14.18
CA LYS A 22 -6.60 -0.57 -12.89
C LYS A 22 -5.59 -0.97 -11.83
N ASN A 23 -4.92 0.02 -11.24
CA ASN A 23 -4.01 -0.20 -10.12
C ASN A 23 -4.70 -0.77 -8.86
N ILE A 24 -6.02 -0.89 -8.87
CA ILE A 24 -6.85 -1.44 -7.80
C ILE A 24 -7.44 -2.77 -8.28
N TYR A 25 -7.20 -3.81 -7.49
CA TYR A 25 -7.89 -5.09 -7.54
C TYR A 25 -8.86 -5.19 -6.36
N GLU A 26 -10.06 -5.69 -6.62
CA GLU A 26 -11.04 -6.08 -5.62
C GLU A 26 -11.58 -7.46 -5.98
N SER A 27 -11.63 -8.35 -5.00
CA SER A 27 -12.15 -9.71 -5.19
C SER A 27 -13.64 -9.67 -5.48
N GLY A 28 -14.09 -10.43 -6.47
CA GLY A 28 -15.53 -10.61 -6.74
C GLY A 28 -16.30 -11.26 -5.57
N ARG A 29 -15.59 -11.88 -4.62
CA ARG A 29 -16.14 -12.48 -3.40
C ARG A 29 -15.93 -11.60 -2.16
N PHE A 30 -15.56 -10.32 -2.34
CA PHE A 30 -15.30 -9.42 -1.22
C PHE A 30 -16.46 -9.41 -0.22
N GLN A 31 -17.68 -9.14 -0.70
CA GLN A 31 -18.87 -9.04 0.16
C GLN A 31 -19.17 -10.32 0.94
N GLU A 32 -18.92 -11.49 0.33
CA GLU A 32 -19.13 -12.79 0.96
C GLU A 32 -18.10 -13.03 2.06
N LEU A 33 -16.82 -12.84 1.74
CA LEU A 33 -15.70 -13.15 2.63
C LEU A 33 -15.58 -12.13 3.77
N SER A 34 -15.87 -10.85 3.51
CA SER A 34 -15.71 -9.76 4.47
C SER A 34 -16.95 -9.46 5.31
N LYS A 35 -18.05 -10.21 5.13
CA LYS A 35 -19.38 -9.87 5.67
C LYS A 35 -19.37 -9.66 7.19
N ASP A 36 -18.66 -10.54 7.89
CA ASP A 36 -18.66 -10.60 9.35
C ASP A 36 -17.36 -10.02 9.96
N HIS A 37 -16.49 -9.42 9.14
CA HIS A 37 -15.27 -8.78 9.62
C HIS A 37 -15.62 -7.62 10.56
N LYS A 38 -14.91 -7.55 11.69
CA LYS A 38 -15.00 -6.50 12.70
C LYS A 38 -13.66 -5.82 12.93
N GLU A 39 -12.55 -6.56 12.87
CA GLU A 39 -11.24 -6.02 13.16
C GLU A 39 -10.19 -6.47 12.14
N LEU A 40 -9.35 -5.54 11.68
CA LEU A 40 -8.19 -5.81 10.84
C LEU A 40 -6.90 -5.43 11.57
N ALA A 41 -5.86 -6.25 11.45
CA ALA A 41 -4.51 -5.86 11.87
C ALA A 41 -3.73 -5.24 10.70
N ILE A 42 -2.81 -4.33 11.00
CA ILE A 42 -1.82 -3.82 10.05
C ILE A 42 -0.48 -4.39 10.49
N ILE A 43 0.17 -5.20 9.66
CA ILE A 43 1.50 -5.73 9.96
C ILE A 43 2.60 -4.85 9.36
N PRO A 44 3.86 -4.95 9.82
CA PRO A 44 4.98 -4.24 9.19
C PRO A 44 5.08 -4.56 7.70
N PHE A 45 5.34 -3.54 6.89
CA PHE A 45 5.45 -3.70 5.43
C PHE A 45 6.83 -4.22 5.07
N ILE A 46 6.89 -5.14 4.10
CA ILE A 46 8.16 -5.62 3.56
C ILE A 46 8.73 -4.55 2.63
N THR A 47 9.92 -4.06 2.94
CA THR A 47 10.57 -2.98 2.21
C THR A 47 11.83 -3.51 1.56
N HIS A 48 12.06 -3.08 0.33
CA HIS A 48 13.32 -3.28 -0.38
C HIS A 48 13.94 -1.93 -0.69
N LEU A 49 15.20 -1.74 -0.27
CA LEU A 49 15.95 -0.52 -0.50
C LEU A 49 17.04 -0.73 -1.56
N ASP A 50 17.02 0.12 -2.58
CA ASP A 50 18.06 0.23 -3.61
C ASP A 50 18.68 1.63 -3.54
N LEU A 51 19.60 1.82 -2.59
CA LEU A 51 20.26 3.11 -2.36
C LEU A 51 21.60 3.15 -3.10
N ASP A 52 21.89 4.26 -3.76
CA ASP A 52 23.19 4.54 -4.41
C ASP A 52 24.30 4.86 -3.36
N GLU A 53 24.36 4.12 -2.25
CA GLU A 53 25.27 4.36 -1.10
C GLU A 53 25.99 3.08 -0.66
N ASN A 54 27.28 3.22 -0.32
CA ASN A 54 28.10 2.12 0.23
C ASN A 54 27.75 1.87 1.71
N ILE A 55 26.62 1.20 1.95
CA ILE A 55 26.11 0.86 3.27
C ILE A 55 26.29 -0.66 3.53
N SER A 56 26.58 -1.05 4.78
CA SER A 56 26.67 -2.47 5.14
C SER A 56 25.31 -3.18 5.03
N ARG A 57 25.31 -4.49 4.73
CA ARG A 57 24.07 -5.28 4.64
C ARG A 57 23.21 -5.23 5.90
N GLN A 58 23.83 -5.22 7.08
CA GLN A 58 23.10 -5.14 8.34
C GLN A 58 22.39 -3.79 8.52
N GLU A 59 23.03 -2.71 8.07
CA GLU A 59 22.42 -1.39 8.11
C GLU A 59 21.30 -1.26 7.07
N TYR A 60 21.45 -1.85 5.87
CA TYR A 60 20.36 -1.95 4.89
C TYR A 60 19.10 -2.59 5.48
N LEU A 61 19.23 -3.76 6.14
CA LEU A 61 18.09 -4.46 6.74
C LEU A 61 17.39 -3.61 7.82
N LYS A 62 18.15 -2.89 8.65
CA LYS A 62 17.58 -1.98 9.66
C LYS A 62 16.83 -0.80 9.02
N LEU A 63 17.33 -0.29 7.89
CA LEU A 63 16.67 0.79 7.15
C LEU A 63 15.36 0.29 6.53
N GLU A 64 15.36 -0.89 5.92
CA GLU A 64 14.17 -1.54 5.34
C GLU A 64 13.10 -1.78 6.41
N GLU A 65 13.50 -2.39 7.53
CA GLU A 65 12.65 -2.62 8.69
C GLU A 65 12.01 -1.30 9.17
N ARG A 66 12.83 -0.25 9.35
CA ARG A 66 12.34 1.06 9.79
C ARG A 66 11.31 1.64 8.81
N GLU A 67 11.59 1.63 7.51
CA GLU A 67 10.63 2.11 6.50
C GLU A 67 9.33 1.28 6.51
N GLY A 68 9.43 -0.03 6.73
CA GLY A 68 8.28 -0.93 6.87
C GLY A 68 7.37 -0.56 8.05
N TYR A 69 7.97 -0.26 9.21
CA TYR A 69 7.24 0.23 10.39
C TYR A 69 6.67 1.64 10.18
N GLU A 70 7.38 2.52 9.46
CA GLU A 70 6.87 3.86 9.16
C GLU A 70 5.61 3.82 8.28
N VAL A 71 5.52 2.87 7.33
CA VAL A 71 4.29 2.64 6.56
C VAL A 71 3.15 2.15 7.46
N GLN A 72 3.43 1.21 8.37
CA GLN A 72 2.45 0.71 9.34
C GLN A 72 1.91 1.86 10.22
N ASN A 73 2.80 2.70 10.76
CA ASN A 73 2.46 3.89 11.56
C ASN A 73 1.61 4.89 10.78
N ALA A 74 1.98 5.14 9.52
CA ALA A 74 1.27 6.07 8.65
C ALA A 74 -0.14 5.57 8.30
N LEU A 75 -0.32 4.26 8.12
CA LEU A 75 -1.63 3.64 7.90
C LEU A 75 -2.50 3.68 9.14
N GLU A 76 -1.98 3.35 10.33
CA GLU A 76 -2.74 3.48 11.59
C GLU A 76 -3.19 4.94 11.78
N THR A 77 -2.29 5.90 11.55
CA THR A 77 -2.61 7.33 11.60
C THR A 77 -3.72 7.69 10.62
N TYR A 78 -3.66 7.18 9.38
CA TYR A 78 -4.67 7.43 8.36
C TYR A 78 -6.05 6.89 8.78
N PHE A 79 -6.11 5.63 9.22
CA PHE A 79 -7.35 4.98 9.61
C PHE A 79 -7.92 5.55 10.92
N GLY A 80 -7.06 5.91 11.87
CA GLY A 80 -7.43 6.54 13.15
C GLY A 80 -8.07 7.91 12.99
N ARG A 81 -7.68 8.68 11.97
CA ARG A 81 -8.35 9.96 11.59
C ARG A 81 -9.81 9.75 11.16
N GLY A 82 -10.17 8.53 10.75
CA GLY A 82 -11.52 8.14 10.31
C GLY A 82 -12.60 8.42 11.36
N LYS A 83 -12.31 8.28 12.67
CA LYS A 83 -13.29 8.54 13.75
C LYS A 83 -13.91 9.94 13.70
N LYS A 84 -13.24 10.93 13.09
CA LYS A 84 -13.79 12.31 12.93
C LYS A 84 -14.31 12.65 11.52
N ARG A 85 -14.04 11.85 10.47
CA ARG A 85 -14.34 12.25 9.06
C ARG A 85 -14.84 11.14 8.11
N LYS A 86 -14.62 9.85 8.39
CA LYS A 86 -14.98 8.70 7.54
C LYS A 86 -15.21 7.44 8.39
N LYS A 87 -16.43 6.90 8.41
CA LYS A 87 -16.72 5.67 9.17
C LYS A 87 -16.27 4.45 8.35
N PHE A 88 -15.39 3.62 8.90
CA PHE A 88 -15.09 2.29 8.35
C PHE A 88 -16.11 1.27 8.87
N SER A 89 -16.30 0.15 8.15
CA SER A 89 -17.12 -1.00 8.60
C SER A 89 -16.42 -1.90 9.61
N VAL A 90 -15.11 -1.75 9.74
CA VAL A 90 -14.25 -2.47 10.68
C VAL A 90 -13.46 -1.49 11.54
N ASP A 91 -13.04 -1.95 12.71
CA ASP A 91 -12.00 -1.36 13.52
C ASP A 91 -10.62 -1.85 13.07
N PHE A 92 -9.58 -1.16 13.51
CA PHE A 92 -8.19 -1.51 13.24
C PHE A 92 -7.48 -1.75 14.56
N GLN A 93 -6.84 -2.91 14.66
CA GLN A 93 -6.05 -3.27 15.83
C GLN A 93 -4.93 -2.25 16.02
N ASN A 94 -4.67 -1.86 17.27
CA ASN A 94 -3.58 -0.95 17.58
C ASN A 94 -2.24 -1.60 17.23
N ILE A 95 -1.39 -0.88 16.49
CA ILE A 95 -0.15 -1.45 15.95
C ILE A 95 0.87 -1.80 17.04
N LYS A 96 0.83 -1.14 18.21
CA LYS A 96 1.69 -1.53 19.35
C LYS A 96 1.30 -2.91 19.87
N ASN A 97 -0.01 -3.20 19.93
CA ASN A 97 -0.49 -4.54 20.30
C ASN A 97 -0.12 -5.55 19.21
N THR A 98 -0.34 -5.24 17.93
CA THR A 98 0.07 -6.11 16.81
C THR A 98 1.56 -6.47 16.92
N ASN A 99 2.43 -5.47 17.06
CA ASN A 99 3.88 -5.67 17.11
C ASN A 99 4.30 -6.43 18.38
N ALA A 100 3.66 -6.17 19.52
CA ALA A 100 3.93 -6.90 20.76
C ALA A 100 3.54 -8.39 20.64
N ILE A 101 2.38 -8.70 20.04
CA ILE A 101 1.92 -10.07 19.84
C ILE A 101 2.86 -10.81 18.88
N LEU A 102 3.27 -10.17 17.76
CA LEU A 102 4.26 -10.74 16.83
C LEU A 102 5.58 -11.07 17.56
N GLN A 103 6.11 -10.10 18.31
CA GLN A 103 7.36 -10.26 19.05
C GLN A 103 7.29 -11.36 20.12
N GLN A 104 6.20 -11.44 20.88
CA GLN A 104 5.97 -12.48 21.90
C GLN A 104 5.95 -13.89 21.29
N ASN A 105 5.61 -14.01 20.00
CA ASN A 105 5.59 -15.26 19.26
C ASN A 105 6.84 -15.49 18.39
N SER A 106 7.91 -14.72 18.63
CA SER A 106 9.17 -14.79 17.87
C SER A 106 9.00 -14.55 16.36
N ILE A 107 7.97 -13.80 15.98
CA ILE A 107 7.75 -13.34 14.60
C ILE A 107 8.49 -12.01 14.46
N THR A 108 9.52 -12.02 13.63
CA THR A 108 10.40 -10.87 13.35
C THR A 108 10.14 -10.34 11.95
N TYR A 109 10.72 -9.19 11.63
CA TYR A 109 10.62 -8.60 10.30
C TYR A 109 11.12 -9.55 9.20
N GLU A 110 12.17 -10.32 9.48
CA GLU A 110 12.83 -11.21 8.53
C GLU A 110 12.11 -12.54 8.31
N ASN A 111 11.17 -12.92 9.20
CA ASN A 111 10.49 -14.21 9.11
C ASN A 111 8.97 -14.10 8.96
N ILE A 112 8.38 -12.90 9.06
CA ILE A 112 6.93 -12.71 9.03
C ILE A 112 6.29 -13.23 7.74
N ASP A 113 7.02 -13.21 6.63
CA ASP A 113 6.59 -13.69 5.31
C ASP A 113 6.54 -15.23 5.19
N THR A 114 7.17 -15.94 6.14
CA THR A 114 7.09 -17.41 6.24
C THR A 114 5.75 -17.91 6.81
N TYR A 115 4.96 -17.01 7.41
CA TYR A 115 3.66 -17.32 7.97
C TYR A 115 2.53 -17.06 6.96
N THR A 116 1.56 -17.97 6.91
CA THR A 116 0.35 -17.74 6.11
C THR A 116 -0.52 -16.65 6.75
N ILE A 117 -1.30 -15.96 5.92
CA ILE A 117 -2.31 -14.98 6.39
C ILE A 117 -3.22 -15.59 7.46
N LYS A 118 -3.64 -16.84 7.29
CA LYS A 118 -4.50 -17.54 8.25
C LYS A 118 -3.82 -17.72 9.62
N GLN A 119 -2.53 -18.07 9.62
CA GLN A 119 -1.76 -18.21 10.86
C GLN A 119 -1.60 -16.86 11.55
N LEU A 120 -1.25 -15.81 10.80
CA LEU A 120 -1.10 -14.47 11.35
C LEU A 120 -2.42 -13.93 11.90
N CYS A 121 -3.54 -14.06 11.17
CA CYS A 121 -4.85 -13.63 11.64
C CYS A 121 -5.28 -14.37 12.92
N LYS A 122 -5.06 -15.68 12.99
CA LYS A 122 -5.38 -16.49 14.17
C LYS A 122 -4.56 -16.04 15.39
N LEU A 123 -3.27 -15.78 15.19
CA LEU A 123 -2.35 -15.35 16.24
C LEU A 123 -2.64 -13.92 16.72
N LEU A 124 -3.01 -13.04 15.81
CA LEU A 124 -3.36 -11.64 16.09
C LEU A 124 -4.81 -11.45 16.56
N GLU A 125 -5.63 -12.51 16.52
CA GLU A 125 -7.06 -12.49 16.85
C GLU A 125 -7.87 -11.48 16.01
N VAL A 126 -7.60 -11.42 14.69
CA VAL A 126 -8.27 -10.50 13.76
C VAL A 126 -8.91 -11.22 12.57
N ASP A 127 -9.88 -10.57 11.93
CA ASP A 127 -10.62 -11.12 10.79
C ASP A 127 -9.85 -10.97 9.47
N GLY A 128 -8.85 -10.10 9.42
CA GLY A 128 -8.03 -9.91 8.22
C GLY A 128 -6.80 -9.06 8.50
N ILE A 129 -5.90 -9.04 7.52
CA ILE A 129 -4.63 -8.33 7.61
C ILE A 129 -4.47 -7.35 6.46
N ILE A 130 -4.03 -6.14 6.82
CA ILE A 130 -3.45 -5.15 5.92
C ILE A 130 -1.93 -5.38 5.92
N SER A 131 -1.41 -5.66 4.73
CA SER A 131 0.01 -5.95 4.49
C SER A 131 0.44 -5.34 3.16
N GLY A 132 1.71 -5.41 2.83
CA GLY A 132 2.18 -4.90 1.56
C GLY A 132 3.68 -4.89 1.42
N ASN A 133 4.10 -4.49 0.22
CA ASN A 133 5.49 -4.39 -0.14
C ASN A 133 5.79 -2.97 -0.61
N MET A 134 7.02 -2.52 -0.40
CA MET A 134 7.48 -1.22 -0.83
C MET A 134 8.92 -1.32 -1.36
N ASP A 135 9.13 -0.96 -2.62
CA ASP A 135 10.45 -0.84 -3.23
C ASP A 135 10.81 0.65 -3.25
N LEU A 136 12.00 1.02 -2.80
CA LEU A 136 12.43 2.41 -2.65
C LEU A 136 13.87 2.63 -3.12
N THR A 137 14.08 3.76 -3.79
CA THR A 137 15.42 4.26 -4.13
C THR A 137 15.89 5.40 -3.22
N ILE A 138 15.05 5.80 -2.24
CA ILE A 138 15.33 6.85 -1.24
C ILE A 138 14.74 6.49 0.13
N LEU A 139 15.29 7.05 1.21
CA LEU A 139 14.74 6.92 2.56
C LEU A 139 13.59 7.91 2.81
N LEU A 140 12.35 7.48 2.56
CA LEU A 140 11.16 8.32 2.73
C LEU A 140 10.90 8.76 4.17
N SER A 141 11.28 7.94 5.16
CA SER A 141 11.15 8.27 6.59
C SER A 141 11.95 9.53 6.97
N LYS A 142 13.10 9.74 6.33
CA LYS A 142 13.93 10.95 6.50
C LYS A 142 13.43 12.15 5.69
N GLY A 143 12.44 11.93 4.82
CA GLY A 143 11.87 12.91 3.92
C GLY A 143 12.51 12.90 2.53
N VAL A 144 11.79 13.47 1.56
CA VAL A 144 12.27 13.64 0.18
C VAL A 144 13.23 14.83 0.12
N PRO A 145 14.45 14.68 -0.45
CA PRO A 145 15.39 15.78 -0.64
C PRO A 145 14.72 16.94 -1.40
N THR A 146 14.81 18.16 -0.84
CA THR A 146 14.12 19.35 -1.37
C THR A 146 14.95 20.14 -2.39
N ASP A 147 16.21 19.78 -2.57
CA ASP A 147 17.14 20.50 -3.43
C ASP A 147 16.75 20.26 -4.89
N PHE A 148 16.09 21.25 -5.48
CA PHE A 148 15.63 21.23 -6.86
C PHE A 148 16.85 21.34 -7.79
N ASN A 149 17.52 20.23 -8.07
CA ASN A 149 18.59 20.21 -9.04
C ASN A 149 18.02 20.17 -10.45
N PHE A 150 18.37 21.15 -11.27
CA PHE A 150 18.07 21.22 -12.71
C PHE A 150 18.46 19.93 -13.47
N MET A 151 19.44 19.19 -12.95
CA MET A 151 19.85 17.87 -13.45
C MET A 151 18.76 16.79 -13.35
N ASP A 152 17.84 16.86 -12.38
CA ASP A 152 16.74 15.90 -12.25
C ASP A 152 15.67 16.07 -13.35
N TYR A 153 15.56 17.28 -13.92
CA TYR A 153 14.68 17.56 -15.05
C TYR A 153 15.23 16.94 -16.35
N ILE A 154 16.56 16.85 -16.48
CA ILE A 154 17.24 16.31 -17.66
C ILE A 154 17.39 14.78 -17.58
N THR A 155 17.55 14.22 -16.38
CA THR A 155 17.85 12.78 -16.19
C THR A 155 16.63 11.89 -15.96
N GLY A 156 15.43 12.45 -15.70
CA GLY A 156 14.20 11.67 -15.57
C GLY A 156 14.05 10.83 -14.29
N LYS A 157 14.96 10.94 -13.31
CA LYS A 157 14.96 10.22 -12.01
C LYS A 157 13.89 10.70 -11.02
N SER A 158 12.63 10.79 -11.47
CA SER A 158 11.50 11.15 -10.60
C SER A 158 10.75 9.95 -10.01
N ASP A 159 11.19 8.74 -10.38
CA ASP A 159 10.70 7.48 -9.81
C ASP A 159 11.49 7.14 -8.55
N TYR A 160 10.79 7.10 -7.44
CA TYR A 160 11.30 6.78 -6.11
C TYR A 160 10.94 5.37 -5.67
N GLY A 161 10.31 4.60 -6.56
CA GLY A 161 9.95 3.21 -6.34
C GLY A 161 8.43 3.01 -6.34
N ARG A 162 7.97 1.96 -5.65
CA ARG A 162 6.58 1.51 -5.73
C ARG A 162 6.11 0.98 -4.39
N ILE A 163 4.86 1.26 -4.05
CA ILE A 163 4.19 0.68 -2.87
C ILE A 163 2.95 -0.09 -3.30
N GLY A 164 2.76 -1.26 -2.70
CA GLY A 164 1.56 -2.07 -2.85
C GLY A 164 0.94 -2.33 -1.48
N ILE A 165 -0.33 -1.95 -1.28
CA ILE A 165 -1.13 -2.32 -0.11
C ILE A 165 -2.09 -3.43 -0.50
N LYS A 166 -2.24 -4.42 0.38
CA LYS A 166 -3.12 -5.57 0.24
C LYS A 166 -3.98 -5.71 1.50
N VAL A 167 -5.21 -6.16 1.32
CA VAL A 167 -6.07 -6.66 2.40
C VAL A 167 -6.38 -8.11 2.10
N SER A 168 -6.17 -8.97 3.09
CA SER A 168 -6.40 -10.41 2.98
C SER A 168 -7.36 -10.88 4.07
N ASP A 169 -8.24 -11.81 3.72
CA ASP A 169 -9.18 -12.45 4.64
C ASP A 169 -8.45 -13.45 5.55
N GLY A 170 -8.75 -13.40 6.85
CA GLY A 170 -8.15 -14.27 7.85
C GLY A 170 -8.69 -15.69 7.85
N ALA A 171 -9.96 -15.90 7.47
CA ALA A 171 -10.56 -17.23 7.48
C ALA A 171 -10.03 -18.10 6.32
N THR A 172 -9.95 -17.54 5.12
CA THR A 172 -9.55 -18.25 3.91
C THR A 172 -8.13 -17.95 3.45
N GLY A 173 -7.50 -16.87 3.93
CA GLY A 173 -6.20 -16.40 3.45
C GLY A 173 -6.26 -15.72 2.08
N LYS A 174 -7.45 -15.50 1.51
CA LYS A 174 -7.60 -14.96 0.15
C LYS A 174 -7.38 -13.46 0.12
N LEU A 175 -6.77 -12.98 -0.97
CA LEU A 175 -6.66 -11.56 -1.27
C LEU A 175 -8.05 -10.97 -1.54
N LEU A 176 -8.43 -10.00 -0.71
CA LEU A 176 -9.69 -9.27 -0.82
C LEU A 176 -9.55 -8.02 -1.67
N TRP A 177 -8.46 -7.29 -1.49
CA TRP A 177 -8.22 -6.02 -2.15
C TRP A 177 -6.73 -5.74 -2.28
N LYS A 178 -6.32 -5.08 -3.35
CA LYS A 178 -4.93 -4.65 -3.55
C LYS A 178 -4.90 -3.31 -4.27
N TYR A 179 -4.01 -2.43 -3.87
CA TYR A 179 -3.72 -1.18 -4.56
C TYR A 179 -2.22 -0.98 -4.70
N GLU A 180 -1.77 -0.69 -5.92
CA GLU A 180 -0.38 -0.38 -6.23
C GLU A 180 -0.23 1.06 -6.72
N LYS A 181 0.88 1.68 -6.34
CA LYS A 181 1.17 3.04 -6.74
C LYS A 181 2.67 3.28 -6.85
N GLU A 182 3.06 3.93 -7.93
CA GLU A 182 4.39 4.51 -8.08
C GLU A 182 4.59 5.68 -7.13
N ILE A 183 5.77 5.72 -6.54
CA ILE A 183 6.24 6.75 -5.64
C ILE A 183 7.08 7.71 -6.48
N ASN A 184 6.72 8.97 -6.45
CA ASN A 184 7.45 10.02 -7.14
C ASN A 184 7.38 11.30 -6.31
N LYS A 185 8.04 12.36 -6.80
CA LYS A 185 8.04 13.69 -6.17
C LYS A 185 6.64 14.23 -5.81
N LYS A 186 5.59 13.83 -6.55
CA LYS A 186 4.20 14.28 -6.31
C LYS A 186 3.46 13.41 -5.28
N SER A 187 4.00 12.24 -4.94
CA SER A 187 3.35 11.27 -4.06
C SER A 187 3.34 11.71 -2.59
N GLY A 188 4.30 12.50 -2.12
CA GLY A 188 4.40 12.97 -0.74
C GLY A 188 5.83 13.40 -0.40
N ARG A 189 6.02 14.22 0.64
CA ARG A 189 7.36 14.58 1.14
C ARG A 189 7.94 13.58 2.14
N ASN A 190 7.13 12.70 2.70
CA ASN A 190 7.51 11.66 3.66
C ASN A 190 6.47 10.54 3.62
N THR A 191 6.71 9.47 4.37
CA THR A 191 5.83 8.29 4.45
C THR A 191 4.40 8.62 4.85
N ILE A 192 4.19 9.51 5.84
CA ILE A 192 2.85 9.92 6.27
C ILE A 192 2.08 10.62 5.16
N GLU A 193 2.71 11.58 4.47
CA GLU A 193 2.08 12.27 3.33
C GLU A 193 1.83 11.34 2.15
N LEU A 194 2.76 10.42 1.87
CA LEU A 194 2.64 9.41 0.82
C LEU A 194 1.38 8.57 1.08
N ILE A 195 1.28 7.97 2.25
CA ILE A 195 0.14 7.13 2.63
C ILE A 195 -1.15 7.95 2.66
N ASP A 196 -1.16 9.16 3.20
CA ASP A 196 -2.36 10.00 3.23
C ASP A 196 -2.87 10.35 1.83
N LYS A 197 -1.98 10.78 0.91
CA LYS A 197 -2.35 11.08 -0.48
C LYS A 197 -2.74 9.83 -1.26
N MET A 198 -2.01 8.74 -1.06
CA MET A 198 -2.27 7.45 -1.69
C MET A 198 -3.64 6.92 -1.27
N MET A 199 -3.87 6.84 0.04
CA MET A 199 -5.11 6.37 0.61
C MET A 199 -6.26 7.31 0.30
N LYS A 200 -6.11 8.64 0.28
CA LYS A 200 -7.19 9.56 -0.20
C LYS A 200 -7.65 9.28 -1.63
N LYS A 201 -6.74 8.82 -2.51
CA LYS A 201 -7.08 8.42 -3.88
C LYS A 201 -7.69 7.01 -3.93
N ALA A 202 -7.14 6.09 -3.14
CA ALA A 202 -7.58 4.70 -3.05
C ALA A 202 -8.93 4.52 -2.33
N THR A 203 -9.18 5.33 -1.30
CA THR A 203 -10.31 5.19 -0.35
C THR A 203 -11.67 5.39 -0.98
N ARG A 204 -11.77 6.12 -2.10
CA ARG A 204 -13.01 6.11 -2.89
C ARG A 204 -13.46 4.70 -3.29
N ARG A 205 -12.55 3.73 -3.23
CA ARG A 205 -12.76 2.30 -3.49
C ARG A 205 -12.07 1.42 -2.44
N PHE A 206 -11.78 1.94 -1.24
CA PHE A 206 -11.35 1.07 -0.15
C PHE A 206 -12.60 0.37 0.38
N PRO A 207 -12.67 -0.96 0.32
CA PRO A 207 -13.95 -1.65 0.35
C PRO A 207 -14.57 -1.71 1.76
N TYR A 208 -13.85 -1.27 2.78
CA TYR A 208 -14.34 -1.08 4.15
C TYR A 208 -14.76 0.37 4.48
N GLU A 209 -14.67 1.32 3.55
CA GLU A 209 -15.21 2.67 3.77
C GLU A 209 -16.74 2.65 3.63
N LYS A 210 -17.47 3.05 4.68
CA LYS A 210 -18.93 3.22 4.59
C LYS A 210 -19.22 4.37 3.63
N GLN A 211 -20.13 4.16 2.68
CA GLN A 211 -20.64 5.26 1.85
C GLN A 211 -21.18 6.37 2.76
N ARG A 212 -20.88 7.63 2.43
CA ARG A 212 -21.48 8.79 3.09
C ARG A 212 -23.00 8.69 2.89
N GLN A 213 -23.73 8.33 3.95
CA GLN A 213 -25.15 8.64 4.08
C GLN A 213 -25.32 10.14 4.28
#